data_AF-A0A2T6C770-F1
#
_entry.id   AF-A0A2T6C770-F1
#
_cell.length_a   1.000
_cell.length_b   1.000
_cell.length_c   1.000
_cell.angle_alpha   90.00
_cell.angle_beta   90.00
_cell.angle_gamma   90.00
#
_symmetry.space_group_name_H-M   'P 1'
#
loop_
_entity.id
_entity.type
_entity.pdbx_description
1 polymer ?
#
loop_
_entity_poly.entity_id
_entity_poly.type
_entity_poly.pdbx_seq_one_letter_code
_entity_poly.pdbx_strand_id
1 'polypeptide(L)'
;MKKLVLVLLSFMMLSCATDDENLQLPEVHFISFTLNDVDYVVTEYVVTIDSTDEWNRMVEVPFDNATKTLRFTVEVEETNQINTLLFEVDDVVWESDPTYGNRETSITKHTDSNMEGTFRVTFEDASRRGIYRFTNGVINIEF
;
A
#
# COMPACT_ATOMS: atom_id res chain seq x y z
N MET A 1 7.82 18.65 -45.98
CA MET A 1 8.40 17.94 -44.81
C MET A 1 7.61 18.43 -43.61
N LYS A 2 6.84 17.67 -42.84
CA LYS A 2 7.00 16.32 -42.28
C LYS A 2 5.70 15.50 -42.48
N LYS A 3 5.86 14.19 -42.69
CA LYS A 3 4.78 13.21 -42.88
C LYS A 3 4.13 12.91 -41.53
N LEU A 4 2.82 13.06 -41.40
CA LEU A 4 2.07 12.46 -40.29
C LEU A 4 1.67 11.06 -40.73
N VAL A 5 2.31 10.07 -40.13
CA VAL A 5 2.02 8.66 -40.38
C VAL A 5 0.78 8.30 -39.57
N LEU A 6 -0.24 7.91 -40.32
CA LEU A 6 -1.46 7.26 -39.85
C LEU A 6 -1.10 5.87 -39.34
N VAL A 7 -1.40 5.52 -38.09
CA VAL A 7 -1.39 4.12 -37.63
C VAL A 7 -2.83 3.74 -37.29
N LEU A 8 -3.52 3.18 -38.29
CA LEU A 8 -4.70 2.36 -38.09
C LEU A 8 -4.24 1.06 -37.41
N LEU A 9 -4.54 0.89 -36.12
CA LEU A 9 -4.47 -0.43 -35.49
C LEU A 9 -5.73 -1.21 -35.90
N SER A 10 -5.61 -1.95 -37.00
CA SER A 10 -6.54 -3.01 -37.38
C SER A 10 -6.33 -4.21 -36.45
N PHE A 11 -7.22 -4.40 -35.49
CA PHE A 11 -7.31 -5.66 -34.74
C PHE A 11 -7.88 -6.74 -35.67
N MET A 12 -6.99 -7.55 -36.25
CA MET A 12 -7.36 -8.84 -36.82
C MET A 12 -7.71 -9.79 -35.67
N MET A 13 -9.00 -10.06 -35.50
CA MET A 13 -9.48 -11.23 -34.74
C MET A 13 -9.10 -12.48 -35.52
N LEU A 14 -7.92 -13.02 -35.24
CA LEU A 14 -7.57 -14.40 -35.59
C LEU A 14 -8.04 -15.28 -34.45
N SER A 15 -9.13 -16.01 -34.71
CA SER A 15 -9.54 -17.14 -33.88
C SER A 15 -8.45 -18.21 -33.94
N CYS A 16 -7.78 -18.44 -32.82
CA CYS A 16 -7.14 -19.71 -32.53
C CYS A 16 -7.72 -20.20 -31.21
N ALA A 17 -8.50 -21.27 -31.29
CA ALA A 17 -8.82 -22.10 -30.14
C ALA A 17 -7.52 -22.73 -29.65
N THR A 18 -7.14 -22.47 -28.41
CA THR A 18 -6.11 -23.19 -27.68
C THR A 18 -6.49 -23.15 -26.20
N ASP A 19 -6.55 -24.35 -25.62
CA ASP A 19 -6.76 -24.75 -24.23
C ASP A 19 -7.08 -23.66 -23.20
N ASP A 20 -8.13 -23.91 -22.41
CA ASP A 20 -8.30 -23.37 -21.05
C ASP A 20 -7.13 -23.86 -20.18
N GLU A 21 -5.91 -23.40 -20.47
CA GLU A 21 -4.92 -23.25 -19.42
C GLU A 21 -5.56 -22.29 -18.44
N ASN A 22 -5.76 -22.79 -17.23
CA ASN A 22 -6.22 -22.04 -16.09
C ASN A 22 -5.24 -20.87 -15.88
N LEU A 23 -5.49 -19.78 -16.60
CA LEU A 23 -4.71 -18.55 -16.61
C LEU A 23 -4.91 -17.96 -15.23
N GLN A 24 -4.09 -18.42 -14.29
CA GLN A 24 -3.87 -17.73 -13.04
C GLN A 24 -3.27 -16.39 -13.43
N LEU A 25 -4.13 -15.38 -13.49
CA LEU A 25 -3.70 -14.00 -13.57
C LEU A 25 -2.68 -13.79 -12.44
N PRO A 26 -1.55 -13.14 -12.72
CA PRO A 26 -0.54 -12.90 -11.69
C PRO A 26 -1.20 -12.19 -10.51
N GLU A 27 -0.90 -12.66 -9.30
CA GLU A 27 -1.32 -11.98 -8.09
C GLU A 27 -0.73 -10.57 -8.11
N VAL A 28 -1.58 -9.56 -7.97
CA VAL A 28 -1.15 -8.16 -7.97
C VAL A 28 -1.02 -7.74 -6.51
N HIS A 29 0.20 -7.48 -6.08
CA HIS A 29 0.50 -6.91 -4.77
C HIS A 29 0.40 -5.38 -4.83
N PHE A 30 -0.34 -4.80 -3.90
CA PHE A 30 -0.61 -3.38 -3.81
C PHE A 30 -0.97 -2.94 -2.39
N ILE A 31 -0.86 -1.65 -2.17
CA ILE A 31 -1.44 -0.95 -1.04
C ILE A 31 -2.37 0.12 -1.59
N SER A 32 -3.61 0.17 -1.12
CA SER A 32 -4.58 1.19 -1.54
C SER A 32 -5.21 1.88 -0.36
N PHE A 33 -5.54 3.16 -0.50
CA PHE A 33 -6.17 3.95 0.56
C PHE A 33 -6.76 5.24 -0.02
N THR A 34 -7.67 5.85 0.73
CA THR A 34 -8.15 7.21 0.50
C THR A 34 -7.46 8.14 1.49
N LEU A 35 -6.70 9.13 1.01
CA LEU A 35 -6.10 10.21 1.82
C LEU A 35 -6.86 11.51 1.57
N ASN A 36 -7.51 12.05 2.60
CA ASN A 36 -8.26 13.31 2.52
C ASN A 36 -9.17 13.39 1.27
N ASP A 37 -9.93 12.31 1.04
CA ASP A 37 -10.90 12.13 -0.06
C ASP A 37 -10.28 11.95 -1.46
N VAL A 38 -8.97 11.70 -1.55
CA VAL A 38 -8.26 11.32 -2.78
C VAL A 38 -7.83 9.85 -2.70
N ASP A 39 -8.17 9.06 -3.71
CA ASP A 39 -7.84 7.64 -3.76
C ASP A 39 -6.46 7.39 -4.35
N TYR A 40 -5.72 6.47 -3.72
CA TYR A 40 -4.40 6.02 -4.12
C TYR A 40 -4.37 4.49 -4.23
N VAL A 41 -3.67 4.01 -5.25
CA VAL A 41 -3.25 2.62 -5.39
C VAL A 41 -1.75 2.65 -5.68
N VAL A 42 -0.98 1.98 -4.83
CA VAL A 42 0.47 1.98 -4.87
C VAL A 42 0.95 0.55 -5.03
N THR A 43 1.75 0.29 -6.05
CA THR A 43 2.40 -1.01 -6.31
C THR A 43 3.89 -0.98 -6.00
N GLU A 44 4.47 0.21 -5.79
CA GLU A 44 5.86 0.40 -5.41
C GLU A 44 5.94 0.57 -3.89
N TYR A 45 6.61 -0.37 -3.22
CA TYR A 45 6.84 -0.32 -1.79
C TYR A 45 8.17 -1.02 -1.47
N VAL A 46 8.75 -0.70 -0.32
CA VAL A 46 9.98 -1.32 0.17
C VAL A 46 9.66 -2.00 1.48
N VAL A 47 10.15 -3.24 1.63
CA VAL A 47 10.08 -3.98 2.88
C VAL A 47 11.48 -4.19 3.42
N THR A 48 11.70 -3.80 4.66
CA THR A 48 12.96 -4.00 5.37
C THR A 48 12.71 -4.91 6.58
N ILE A 49 13.56 -5.94 6.71
CA ILE A 49 13.58 -6.84 7.86
C ILE A 49 14.51 -6.24 8.92
N ASP A 50 14.05 -6.14 10.16
CA ASP A 50 14.92 -5.70 11.25
C ASP A 50 16.01 -6.76 11.51
N SER A 51 17.27 -6.35 11.42
CA SER A 51 18.42 -7.24 11.64
C SER A 51 18.58 -7.73 13.08
N THR A 52 17.93 -7.07 14.04
CA THR A 52 17.94 -7.42 15.46
C THR A 52 16.70 -8.21 15.89
N ASP A 53 15.65 -8.18 15.07
CA ASP A 53 14.40 -8.88 15.28
C ASP A 53 13.79 -9.32 13.94
N GLU A 54 14.07 -10.56 13.54
CA GLU A 54 13.63 -11.12 12.25
C GLU A 54 12.11 -11.29 12.14
N TRP A 55 11.34 -11.00 13.19
CA TRP A 55 9.88 -10.98 13.17
C TRP A 55 9.34 -9.59 12.84
N ASN A 56 10.14 -8.54 12.97
CA ASN A 56 9.67 -7.19 12.66
C ASN A 56 9.90 -6.86 11.17
N ARG A 57 8.84 -6.42 10.49
CA ARG A 57 8.89 -5.92 9.10
C ARG A 57 8.52 -4.45 9.11
N MET A 58 9.35 -3.63 8.48
CA MET A 58 9.04 -2.24 8.18
C MET A 58 8.67 -2.10 6.71
N VAL A 59 7.48 -1.59 6.44
CA VAL A 59 6.98 -1.31 5.10
C VAL A 59 7.02 0.19 4.85
N GLU A 60 7.60 0.59 3.72
CA GLU A 60 7.66 1.98 3.26
C GLU A 60 6.98 2.11 1.90
N VAL A 61 6.04 3.05 1.81
CA VAL A 61 5.15 3.22 0.66
C VAL A 61 5.29 4.66 0.17
N PRO A 62 6.22 4.94 -0.77
CA PRO A 62 6.29 6.24 -1.42
C PRO A 62 5.10 6.41 -2.38
N PHE A 63 4.48 7.58 -2.35
CA PHE A 63 3.36 7.89 -3.25
C PHE A 63 3.33 9.37 -3.62
N ASP A 64 2.42 9.74 -4.52
CA ASP A 64 2.27 11.10 -5.04
C ASP A 64 3.60 11.64 -5.60
N ASN A 65 4.17 10.92 -6.58
CA ASN A 65 5.48 11.19 -7.17
C ASN A 65 6.63 11.22 -6.14
N ALA A 66 6.57 10.34 -5.13
CA ALA A 66 7.52 10.23 -4.03
C ALA A 66 7.68 11.50 -3.18
N THR A 67 6.66 12.35 -3.14
CA THR A 67 6.61 13.52 -2.23
C THR A 67 6.02 13.19 -0.87
N LYS A 68 5.41 12.00 -0.75
CA LYS A 68 4.75 11.51 0.46
C LYS A 68 5.18 10.07 0.72
N THR A 69 5.33 9.73 2.00
CA THR A 69 5.66 8.36 2.42
C THR A 69 4.73 7.92 3.54
N LEU A 70 4.08 6.78 3.35
CA LEU A 70 3.39 6.05 4.43
C LEU A 70 4.33 4.94 4.88
N ARG A 71 4.66 4.90 6.18
CA ARG A 71 5.52 3.86 6.76
C ARG A 71 4.79 3.15 7.87
N PHE A 72 4.92 1.83 7.96
CA PHE A 72 4.37 1.09 9.08
C PHE A 72 5.19 -0.14 9.44
N THR A 73 5.11 -0.54 10.71
CA THR A 73 5.79 -1.74 11.23
C THR A 73 4.79 -2.80 11.64
N VAL A 74 5.10 -4.06 11.37
CA VAL A 74 4.29 -5.21 11.74
C VAL A 74 5.19 -6.31 12.28
N GLU A 75 4.68 -7.06 13.24
CA GLU A 75 5.35 -8.24 13.78
C GLU A 75 4.77 -9.48 13.10
N VAL A 76 5.63 -10.32 12.54
CA VAL A 76 5.30 -11.56 11.82
C VAL A 76 4.78 -12.57 12.84
N GLU A 77 3.71 -13.28 12.46
CA GLU A 77 3.04 -14.28 13.30
C GLU A 77 2.41 -13.79 14.61
N GLU A 78 2.61 -12.53 14.99
CA GLU A 78 1.98 -11.91 16.16
C GLU A 78 1.16 -10.65 15.82
N THR A 79 0.04 -10.50 16.53
CA THR A 79 -0.88 -9.36 16.49
C THR A 79 -1.64 -9.15 15.17
N ASN A 80 -2.98 -9.06 15.27
CA ASN A 80 -3.83 -8.65 14.14
C ASN A 80 -3.74 -7.14 13.88
N GLN A 81 -2.60 -6.50 14.17
CA GLN A 81 -2.46 -5.04 14.20
C GLN A 81 -1.13 -4.56 13.61
N ILE A 82 -1.12 -3.32 13.16
CA ILE A 82 0.10 -2.61 12.79
C ILE A 82 0.69 -2.01 14.06
N ASN A 83 1.98 -2.17 14.35
CA ASN A 83 2.60 -1.62 15.56
C ASN A 83 2.81 -0.11 15.47
N THR A 84 3.52 0.36 14.45
CA THR A 84 3.81 1.78 14.21
C THR A 84 3.22 2.19 12.88
N LEU A 85 2.65 3.39 12.77
CA LEU A 85 2.19 3.96 11.51
C LEU A 85 2.57 5.43 11.46
N LEU A 86 3.46 5.75 10.52
CA LEU A 86 4.02 7.08 10.29
C LEU A 86 3.58 7.59 8.92
N PHE A 87 3.38 8.89 8.84
CA PHE A 87 3.17 9.59 7.59
C PHE A 87 4.18 10.72 7.47
N GLU A 88 4.80 10.84 6.31
CA GLU A 88 5.80 11.87 6.01
C GLU A 88 5.39 12.66 4.77
N VAL A 89 5.42 13.99 4.87
CA VAL A 89 5.29 14.92 3.74
C VAL A 89 6.15 16.14 4.00
N ASP A 90 6.90 16.57 2.99
CA ASP A 90 7.82 17.72 3.05
C ASP A 90 8.78 17.68 4.26
N ASP A 91 9.40 16.52 4.51
CA ASP A 91 10.32 16.24 5.64
C ASP A 91 9.70 16.36 7.04
N VAL A 92 8.38 16.52 7.14
CA VAL A 92 7.65 16.50 8.41
C VAL A 92 7.06 15.12 8.62
N VAL A 93 7.29 14.54 9.80
CA VAL A 93 6.80 13.20 10.18
C VAL A 93 5.69 13.33 11.21
N TRP A 94 4.58 12.65 10.96
CA TRP A 94 3.50 12.43 11.91
C TRP A 94 3.46 10.96 12.30
N GLU A 95 3.22 10.70 13.58
CA GLU A 95 3.04 9.35 14.13
C GLU A 95 1.60 9.18 14.60
N SER A 96 1.01 8.03 14.28
CA SER A 96 -0.34 7.71 14.75
C SER A 96 -0.30 7.28 16.21
N ASP A 97 -1.14 7.85 17.06
CA ASP A 97 -1.31 7.36 18.42
C ASP A 97 -2.17 6.08 18.43
N PRO A 98 -1.65 4.92 18.90
CA PRO A 98 -2.41 3.68 18.95
C PRO A 98 -3.51 3.66 20.03
N THR A 99 -3.54 4.63 20.94
CA THR A 99 -4.30 4.55 22.21
C THR A 99 -5.67 5.21 22.16
N TYR A 100 -5.87 6.25 21.34
CA TYR A 100 -7.07 7.11 21.41
C TYR A 100 -8.12 6.84 20.32
N GLY A 101 -8.12 5.67 19.67
CA GLY A 101 -9.13 5.30 18.66
C GLY A 101 -8.96 6.00 17.31
N ASN A 102 -7.90 6.78 17.14
CA ASN A 102 -7.52 7.42 15.89
C ASN A 102 -6.85 6.45 14.91
N ARG A 103 -6.73 5.18 15.29
CA ARG A 103 -6.19 4.10 14.48
C ARG A 103 -7.03 2.84 14.66
N GLU A 104 -7.43 2.26 13.54
CA GLU A 104 -8.05 0.94 13.47
C GLU A 104 -7.28 0.12 12.43
N THR A 105 -6.76 -1.03 12.83
CA THR A 105 -5.96 -1.91 11.96
C THR A 105 -6.42 -3.34 12.14
N SER A 106 -6.52 -4.08 11.04
CA SER A 106 -6.85 -5.50 11.08
C SER A 106 -5.95 -6.23 10.09
N ILE A 107 -5.03 -7.02 10.61
CA ILE A 107 -4.19 -7.92 9.81
C ILE A 107 -4.89 -9.27 9.77
N THR A 108 -5.18 -9.75 8.56
CA THR A 108 -5.89 -11.01 8.33
C THR A 108 -4.96 -12.14 7.92
N LYS A 109 -3.79 -11.79 7.36
CA LYS A 109 -2.73 -12.72 7.00
C LYS A 109 -1.40 -12.02 7.17
N HIS A 110 -0.44 -12.69 7.79
CA HIS A 110 0.93 -12.22 7.90
C HIS A 110 1.86 -13.40 8.05
N THR A 111 2.62 -13.70 7.01
CA THR A 111 3.58 -14.81 6.95
C THR A 111 4.97 -14.25 6.64
N ASP A 112 5.96 -15.12 6.57
CA ASP A 112 7.30 -14.74 6.08
C ASP A 112 7.32 -14.25 4.63
N SER A 113 6.26 -14.48 3.86
CA SER A 113 6.20 -14.20 2.42
C SER A 113 5.16 -13.15 2.01
N ASN A 114 4.11 -12.93 2.79
CA ASN A 114 3.10 -11.94 2.44
C ASN A 114 2.33 -11.39 3.64
N MET A 115 1.61 -10.31 3.37
CA MET A 115 0.75 -9.65 4.34
C MET A 115 -0.53 -9.18 3.67
N GLU A 116 -1.65 -9.46 4.32
CA GLU A 116 -2.97 -8.94 3.95
C GLU A 116 -3.61 -8.29 5.18
N GLY A 117 -4.22 -7.12 4.97
CA GLY A 117 -4.90 -6.43 6.05
C GLY A 117 -5.58 -5.14 5.64
N THR A 118 -6.08 -4.43 6.64
CA THR A 118 -6.75 -3.15 6.48
C THR A 118 -6.29 -2.16 7.52
N PHE A 119 -6.39 -0.88 7.18
CA PHE A 119 -6.12 0.20 8.11
C PHE A 119 -7.01 1.41 7.89
N ARG A 120 -7.29 2.12 8.99
CA ARG A 120 -7.83 3.46 9.03
C ARG A 120 -7.03 4.24 10.06
N VAL A 121 -6.58 5.43 9.71
CA VAL A 121 -5.83 6.26 10.64
C VAL A 121 -6.11 7.74 10.41
N THR A 122 -6.18 8.49 11.51
CA THR A 122 -6.22 9.95 11.50
C THR A 122 -5.00 10.47 12.24
N PHE A 123 -4.17 11.25 11.56
CA PHE A 123 -3.06 11.98 12.16
C PHE A 123 -3.55 13.34 12.63
N GLU A 124 -3.15 13.73 13.83
CA GLU A 124 -3.60 14.97 14.48
C GLU A 124 -2.46 15.97 14.68
N ASP A 125 -2.80 17.26 14.76
CA ASP A 125 -1.88 18.31 15.20
C ASP A 125 -1.73 18.33 16.73
N ALA A 126 -0.85 19.21 17.23
CA ALA A 126 -0.65 19.42 18.67
C ALA A 126 -1.93 19.89 19.42
N SER A 127 -2.97 20.34 18.70
CA SER A 127 -4.27 20.72 19.24
C SER A 127 -5.32 19.61 19.12
N ARG A 128 -4.91 18.37 18.77
CA ARG A 128 -5.77 17.20 18.53
C ARG A 128 -6.78 17.38 17.40
N ARG A 129 -6.43 18.19 16.38
CA ARG A 129 -7.24 18.32 15.17
C ARG A 129 -6.68 17.40 14.10
N GLY A 130 -7.53 16.56 13.52
CA GLY A 130 -7.15 15.71 12.39
C GLY A 130 -6.65 16.53 11.20
N ILE A 131 -5.44 16.24 10.73
CA ILE A 131 -4.79 16.87 9.57
C ILE A 131 -4.85 15.95 8.36
N TYR A 132 -4.55 14.67 8.56
CA TYR A 132 -4.51 13.66 7.51
C TYR A 132 -5.36 12.47 7.91
N ARG A 133 -6.31 12.12 7.05
CA ARG A 133 -7.21 11.00 7.26
C ARG A 133 -7.00 9.98 6.16
N PHE A 134 -6.51 8.81 6.55
CA PHE A 134 -6.44 7.62 5.72
C PHE A 134 -7.65 6.74 6.02
N THR A 135 -8.48 6.48 5.01
CA THR A 135 -9.63 5.57 5.09
C THR A 135 -9.55 4.51 4.01
N ASN A 136 -10.32 3.43 4.16
CA ASN A 136 -10.38 2.33 3.20
C ASN A 136 -8.98 1.76 2.87
N GLY A 137 -8.07 1.78 3.86
CA GLY A 137 -6.73 1.25 3.70
C GLY A 137 -6.80 -0.26 3.53
N VAL A 138 -6.19 -0.76 2.46
CA VAL A 138 -6.04 -2.19 2.15
C VAL A 138 -4.57 -2.45 1.88
N ILE A 139 -4.06 -3.50 2.49
CA ILE A 139 -2.70 -4.00 2.33
C ILE A 139 -2.83 -5.38 1.71
N ASN A 140 -2.15 -5.60 0.58
CA ASN A 140 -1.93 -6.90 -0.02
C ASN A 140 -0.52 -6.90 -0.61
N ILE A 141 0.49 -7.30 0.16
CA ILE A 141 1.89 -7.18 -0.23
C ILE A 141 2.64 -8.49 -0.06
N GLU A 142 3.71 -8.64 -0.83
CA GLU A 142 4.73 -9.69 -0.72
C GLU A 142 6.01 -9.13 -0.06
N PHE A 143 6.77 -10.01 0.60
CA PHE A 143 8.03 -9.70 1.30
C PHE A 143 9.26 -10.19 0.55
#